data_AF-A0A196SFF4-F1
#
_entry.id   AF-A0A196SFF4-F1
#
_cell.length_a   1.000
_cell.length_b   1.000
_cell.length_c   1.000
_cell.angle_alpha   90.00
_cell.angle_beta   90.00
_cell.angle_gamma   90.00
#
_symmetry.space_group_name_H-M   'P 1'
#
loop_
_entity.id
_entity.type
_entity.pdbx_description
1 polymer ?
#
loop_
_entity_poly.entity_id
_entity_poly.type
_entity_poly.pdbx_seq_one_letter_code
_entity_poly.pdbx_strand_id
1 'polypeptide(L)'
;MVSLTDIKNKWNSVESFYEGLVPHCDCVQKVQKTIKVPIRYILMALTVVAVVLIKLFFPKELFYTLSVFVVALVSCVKSVSEEKGEEKKWCAFWIVFALAQFLPSCLYCLKYYAFIKFVALLYLALVDDCQFVLELFNIAFDKMTSLYNTYVEKYCKKPEEKSD
;
A
#
# COMPACT_ATOMS: atom_id res chain seq x y z
N MET A 1 -25.62 -22.97 14.07
CA MET A 1 -25.94 -22.21 15.29
C MET A 1 -24.72 -22.25 16.19
N VAL A 2 -24.17 -21.10 16.58
CA VAL A 2 -23.09 -21.06 17.58
C VAL A 2 -23.73 -21.30 18.95
N SER A 3 -23.25 -22.27 19.74
CA SER A 3 -23.83 -22.53 21.05
C SER A 3 -23.49 -21.41 22.03
N LEU A 4 -24.42 -21.10 22.94
CA LEU A 4 -24.19 -20.13 24.03
C LEU A 4 -22.96 -20.46 24.89
N THR A 5 -22.65 -21.75 25.01
CA THR A 5 -21.49 -22.28 25.72
C THR A 5 -20.18 -21.91 25.02
N ASP A 6 -20.15 -22.00 23.68
CA ASP A 6 -18.97 -21.62 22.89
C ASP A 6 -18.70 -20.11 22.94
N ILE A 7 -19.77 -19.31 22.95
CA ILE A 7 -19.68 -17.85 23.10
C ILE A 7 -19.11 -17.49 24.46
N LYS A 8 -19.58 -18.14 25.53
CA LYS A 8 -19.11 -17.92 26.90
C LYS A 8 -17.64 -18.31 27.07
N ASN A 9 -17.23 -19.44 26.50
CA ASN A 9 -15.84 -19.89 26.54
C ASN A 9 -14.90 -18.95 25.78
N LYS A 10 -15.32 -18.46 24.61
CA LYS A 10 -14.58 -17.42 23.88
C LYS A 10 -14.49 -16.12 24.67
N TRP A 11 -15.60 -15.69 25.29
CA TRP A 11 -15.61 -14.46 26.09
C TRP A 11 -14.65 -14.53 27.27
N ASN A 12 -14.61 -15.66 27.98
CA ASN A 12 -13.66 -15.88 29.07
C ASN A 12 -12.21 -15.82 28.59
N SER A 13 -11.90 -16.37 27.42
CA SER A 13 -10.56 -16.30 26.82
C SER A 13 -10.15 -14.87 26.46
N VAL A 14 -11.08 -14.06 25.98
CA VAL A 14 -10.81 -12.65 25.69
C VAL A 14 -10.61 -11.89 27.00
N GLU A 15 -11.47 -12.10 27.99
CA GLU A 15 -11.34 -11.44 29.29
C GLU A 15 -10.01 -11.76 29.98
N SER A 16 -9.56 -13.02 29.97
CA SER A 16 -8.27 -13.43 30.52
C SER A 16 -7.08 -12.78 29.81
N PHE A 17 -7.19 -12.55 28.48
CA PHE A 17 -6.15 -11.88 27.72
C PHE A 17 -5.98 -10.41 28.15
N TYR A 18 -7.10 -9.69 28.29
CA TYR A 18 -7.05 -8.29 28.74
C TYR A 18 -6.69 -8.17 30.22
N GLU A 19 -7.07 -9.13 31.07
CA GLU A 19 -6.58 -9.20 32.45
C GLU A 19 -5.06 -9.33 32.52
N GLY A 20 -4.45 -10.16 31.67
CA GLY A 20 -2.99 -10.32 31.60
C GLY A 20 -2.23 -9.08 31.13
N LEU A 21 -2.91 -8.13 30.46
CA LEU A 21 -2.33 -6.88 29.99
C LEU A 21 -2.45 -5.73 31.00
N VAL A 22 -3.24 -5.88 32.06
CA VAL A 22 -3.41 -4.82 33.07
C VAL A 22 -2.24 -4.87 34.06
N PRO A 23 -1.43 -3.80 34.18
CA PRO A 23 -0.35 -3.77 35.14
C PRO A 23 -0.87 -3.77 36.58
N HIS A 24 -0.36 -4.66 37.42
CA HIS A 24 -0.74 -4.79 38.83
C HIS A 24 0.03 -3.83 39.74
N CYS A 25 -0.16 -2.52 39.52
CA CYS A 25 0.49 -1.47 40.29
C CYS A 25 -0.52 -0.71 41.16
N ASP A 26 -0.09 -0.14 42.29
CA ASP A 26 -0.95 0.61 43.22
C ASP A 26 -1.69 1.78 42.55
N CYS A 27 -1.08 2.38 41.53
CA CYS A 27 -1.68 3.47 40.76
C CYS A 27 -2.92 3.00 39.96
N VAL A 28 -2.86 1.80 39.38
CA VAL A 28 -3.95 1.19 38.60
C VAL A 28 -5.12 0.81 39.51
N GLN A 29 -4.82 0.31 40.71
CA GLN A 29 -5.84 0.02 41.72
C GLN A 29 -6.53 1.28 42.25
N LYS A 30 -5.79 2.38 42.42
CA LYS A 30 -6.33 3.67 42.84
C LYS A 30 -7.29 4.23 41.78
N VAL A 31 -6.95 4.09 40.50
CA VAL A 31 -7.80 4.47 39.37
C VAL A 31 -9.05 3.58 39.27
N GLN A 32 -8.92 2.26 39.43
CA GLN A 32 -10.07 1.34 39.48
C GLN A 32 -11.06 1.67 40.60
N LYS A 33 -10.55 2.01 41.80
CA LYS A 33 -11.40 2.38 42.95
C LYS A 33 -12.17 3.68 42.70
N THR A 34 -11.59 4.64 41.99
CA THR A 34 -12.24 5.91 41.64
C THR A 34 -13.29 5.75 40.54
N ILE A 35 -13.00 4.96 39.51
CA ILE A 35 -13.85 4.84 38.31
C ILE A 35 -14.94 3.77 38.49
N LYS A 36 -14.83 2.88 39.48
CA LYS A 36 -15.74 1.75 39.76
C LYS A 36 -15.92 0.75 38.60
N VAL A 37 -15.16 0.89 37.52
CA VAL A 37 -15.15 -0.01 36.38
C VAL A 37 -13.77 -0.67 36.28
N PRO A 38 -13.69 -2.00 36.10
CA PRO A 38 -12.40 -2.67 35.88
C PRO A 38 -11.70 -2.15 34.62
N ILE A 39 -10.42 -1.77 34.74
CA ILE A 39 -9.61 -1.19 33.64
C ILE A 39 -9.52 -2.11 32.41
N ARG A 40 -9.62 -3.43 32.59
CA ARG A 40 -9.69 -4.39 31.48
C ARG A 40 -10.82 -4.08 30.47
N TYR A 41 -11.98 -3.64 30.94
CA TYR A 41 -13.10 -3.28 30.05
C TYR A 41 -12.86 -1.94 29.34
N ILE A 42 -12.14 -1.02 29.98
CA ILE A 42 -11.72 0.24 29.35
C ILE A 42 -10.72 -0.05 28.21
N LEU A 43 -9.77 -0.96 28.43
CA LEU A 43 -8.83 -1.42 27.41
C LEU A 43 -9.53 -2.15 26.25
N MET A 44 -10.53 -2.98 26.55
CA MET A 44 -11.37 -3.60 25.51
C MET A 44 -12.09 -2.53 24.68
N ALA A 45 -12.68 -1.52 25.29
CA ALA A 45 -13.33 -0.43 24.56
C ALA A 45 -12.33 0.36 23.71
N LEU A 46 -11.16 0.71 24.25
CA LEU A 46 -10.11 1.41 23.52
C LEU A 46 -9.56 0.61 22.34
N THR A 47 -9.41 -0.71 22.48
CA THR A 47 -8.97 -1.57 21.37
C THR A 47 -10.04 -1.69 20.28
N VAL A 48 -11.32 -1.77 20.62
CA VAL A 48 -12.41 -1.72 19.63
C VAL A 48 -12.42 -0.37 18.91
N VAL A 49 -12.28 0.74 19.65
CA VAL A 49 -12.16 2.08 19.07
C VAL A 49 -10.95 2.17 18.14
N ALA A 50 -9.78 1.67 18.55
CA ALA A 50 -8.59 1.64 17.70
C ALA A 50 -8.79 0.81 16.43
N VAL A 51 -9.41 -0.37 16.51
CA VAL A 51 -9.73 -1.21 15.34
C VAL A 51 -10.73 -0.53 14.41
N VAL A 52 -11.72 0.16 14.97
CA VAL A 52 -12.70 0.94 14.20
C VAL A 52 -12.03 2.14 13.52
N LEU A 53 -11.13 2.83 14.21
CA LEU A 53 -10.34 3.93 13.65
C LEU A 53 -9.40 3.41 12.55
N ILE A 54 -8.72 2.28 12.75
CA ILE A 54 -7.92 1.64 11.69
C ILE A 54 -8.81 1.33 10.49
N LYS A 55 -10.00 0.75 10.69
CA LYS A 55 -10.92 0.44 9.59
C LYS A 55 -11.49 1.69 8.89
N LEU A 56 -11.64 2.81 9.62
CA LEU A 56 -12.12 4.08 9.09
C LEU A 56 -11.03 4.86 8.34
N PHE A 57 -9.81 4.88 8.87
CA PHE A 57 -8.68 5.63 8.32
C PHE A 57 -7.86 4.85 7.29
N PHE A 58 -7.93 3.51 7.28
CA PHE A 58 -7.38 2.68 6.23
C PHE A 58 -8.51 2.26 5.27
N PRO A 59 -8.83 3.09 4.25
CA PRO A 59 -9.71 2.65 3.19
C PRO A 59 -9.11 1.39 2.56
N LYS A 60 -9.97 0.46 2.13
CA LYS A 60 -9.55 -0.83 1.53
C LYS A 60 -8.51 -0.65 0.41
N GLU A 61 -8.57 0.48 -0.27
CA GLU A 61 -7.63 0.94 -1.29
C GLU A 61 -6.20 1.14 -0.74
N LEU A 62 -6.05 1.78 0.42
CA LEU A 62 -4.76 1.98 1.07
C LEU A 62 -4.13 0.63 1.44
N PHE A 63 -4.95 -0.31 1.90
CA PHE A 63 -4.52 -1.67 2.21
C PHE A 63 -4.00 -2.40 0.96
N TYR A 64 -4.73 -2.31 -0.17
CA TYR A 64 -4.28 -2.89 -1.43
C TYR A 64 -3.00 -2.25 -1.96
N THR A 65 -2.89 -0.91 -1.94
CA THR A 65 -1.67 -0.22 -2.37
C THR A 65 -0.48 -0.57 -1.48
N LEU A 66 -0.66 -0.58 -0.15
CA LEU A 66 0.40 -0.93 0.80
C LEU A 66 0.86 -2.38 0.65
N SER A 67 -0.07 -3.32 0.46
CA SER A 67 0.29 -4.73 0.27
C SER A 67 1.11 -4.96 -1.01
N VAL A 68 0.71 -4.37 -2.14
CA VAL A 68 1.50 -4.40 -3.39
C VAL A 68 2.86 -3.74 -3.19
N PHE A 69 2.89 -2.58 -2.52
CA PHE A 69 4.12 -1.84 -2.25
C PHE A 69 5.11 -2.69 -1.43
N VAL A 70 4.65 -3.33 -0.36
CA VAL A 70 5.49 -4.18 0.50
C VAL A 70 6.00 -5.39 -0.27
N VAL A 71 5.13 -6.07 -1.03
CA VAL A 71 5.54 -7.23 -1.85
C VAL A 71 6.57 -6.82 -2.90
N ALA A 72 6.35 -5.72 -3.63
CA ALA A 72 7.28 -5.22 -4.63
C ALA A 72 8.61 -4.76 -3.99
N LEU A 73 8.57 -4.11 -2.83
CA LEU A 73 9.77 -3.68 -2.11
C LEU A 73 10.62 -4.88 -1.67
N VAL A 74 9.99 -5.92 -1.10
CA VAL A 74 10.70 -7.14 -0.68
C VAL A 74 11.33 -7.85 -1.89
N SER A 75 10.58 -8.00 -2.99
CA SER A 75 11.10 -8.60 -4.21
C SER A 75 12.23 -7.78 -4.85
N CYS A 76 12.11 -6.44 -4.84
CA CYS A 76 13.14 -5.53 -5.31
C CYS A 76 14.42 -5.65 -4.49
N VAL A 77 14.33 -5.58 -3.17
CA VAL A 77 15.48 -5.71 -2.26
C VAL A 77 16.14 -7.07 -2.41
N LYS A 78 15.34 -8.15 -2.51
CA LYS A 78 15.86 -9.50 -2.76
C LYS A 78 16.59 -9.59 -4.09
N SER A 79 16.02 -9.03 -5.16
CA SER A 79 16.63 -9.01 -6.49
C SER A 79 17.96 -8.24 -6.53
N VAL A 80 18.06 -7.14 -5.80
CA VAL A 80 19.29 -6.34 -5.68
C VAL A 80 20.34 -7.09 -4.85
N SER A 81 19.91 -7.69 -3.72
CA SER A 81 20.78 -8.51 -2.87
C SER A 81 21.34 -9.74 -3.57
N GLU A 82 20.62 -10.31 -4.54
CA GLU A 82 21.02 -11.49 -5.31
C GLU A 82 21.75 -11.11 -6.61
N GLU A 83 22.09 -9.83 -6.83
CA GLU A 83 22.78 -9.29 -8.02
C GLU A 83 22.20 -9.76 -9.38
N LYS A 84 20.87 -9.93 -9.45
CA LYS A 84 20.19 -10.45 -10.65
C LYS A 84 20.21 -9.51 -11.87
N GLY A 85 20.71 -8.28 -11.73
CA GLY A 85 20.77 -7.30 -12.82
C GLY A 85 19.40 -6.73 -13.25
N GLU A 86 18.35 -6.88 -12.44
CA GLU A 86 16.98 -6.45 -12.76
C GLU A 86 16.66 -4.98 -12.38
N GLU A 87 17.68 -4.15 -12.13
CA GLU A 87 17.49 -2.77 -11.65
C GLU A 87 16.58 -1.92 -12.55
N LYS A 88 16.74 -2.08 -13.88
CA LYS A 88 15.94 -1.38 -14.89
C LYS A 88 14.47 -1.80 -14.86
N LYS A 89 14.18 -3.07 -14.57
CA LYS A 89 12.81 -3.61 -14.42
C LYS A 89 12.15 -2.99 -13.19
N TRP A 90 12.85 -2.97 -12.05
CA TRP A 90 12.32 -2.38 -10.83
C TRP A 90 12.08 -0.87 -10.96
N CYS A 91 12.98 -0.14 -11.62
CA CYS A 91 12.78 1.27 -11.92
C CYS A 91 11.52 1.51 -12.78
N ALA A 92 11.34 0.76 -13.86
CA ALA A 92 10.14 0.84 -14.70
C ALA A 92 8.86 0.48 -13.93
N PHE A 93 8.90 -0.58 -13.10
CA PHE A 93 7.80 -0.97 -12.23
C PHE A 93 7.40 0.16 -11.28
N TRP A 94 8.36 0.83 -10.62
CA TRP A 94 8.08 1.91 -9.68
C TRP A 94 7.45 3.13 -10.36
N ILE A 95 7.85 3.42 -11.60
CA ILE A 95 7.22 4.48 -12.41
C ILE A 95 5.77 4.11 -12.75
N VAL A 96 5.52 2.87 -13.20
CA VAL A 96 4.15 2.38 -13.48
C VAL A 96 3.30 2.36 -12.22
N PHE A 97 3.86 1.93 -11.09
CA PHE A 97 3.19 1.94 -9.79
C PHE A 97 2.80 3.36 -9.36
N ALA A 98 3.70 4.33 -9.51
CA ALA A 98 3.43 5.73 -9.22
C ALA A 98 2.32 6.29 -10.13
N LEU A 99 2.41 6.07 -11.44
CA LEU A 99 1.38 6.49 -12.41
C LEU A 99 0.01 5.87 -12.10
N ALA A 100 -0.02 4.57 -11.78
CA ALA A 100 -1.24 3.88 -11.38
C ALA A 100 -1.85 4.50 -10.12
N GLN A 101 -1.03 5.05 -9.21
CA GLN A 101 -1.49 5.72 -7.99
C GLN A 101 -2.05 7.13 -8.23
N PHE A 102 -1.58 7.83 -9.27
CA PHE A 102 -2.12 9.12 -9.68
C PHE A 102 -3.39 9.04 -10.55
N LEU A 103 -3.79 7.84 -11.01
CA LEU A 103 -5.02 7.70 -11.80
C LEU A 103 -6.25 8.17 -10.98
N PRO A 104 -7.00 9.17 -11.46
CA PRO A 104 -7.97 9.90 -10.65
C PRO A 104 -9.24 9.10 -10.36
N SER A 105 -9.91 9.54 -9.31
CA SER A 105 -11.07 8.94 -8.68
C SER A 105 -12.31 8.72 -9.56
N CYS A 106 -12.33 9.19 -10.81
CA CYS A 106 -13.44 8.96 -11.75
C CYS A 106 -13.65 7.46 -12.07
N LEU A 107 -12.59 6.65 -11.96
CA LEU A 107 -12.70 5.19 -12.12
C LEU A 107 -13.16 4.47 -10.84
N TYR A 108 -13.24 5.16 -9.69
CA TYR A 108 -13.81 4.58 -8.45
C TYR A 108 -15.33 4.36 -8.52
N CYS A 109 -16.01 4.88 -9.55
CA CYS A 109 -17.39 4.49 -9.84
C CYS A 109 -17.51 2.97 -10.13
N LEU A 110 -16.43 2.32 -10.57
CA LEU A 110 -16.36 0.87 -10.74
C LEU A 110 -15.92 0.23 -9.42
N LYS A 111 -16.85 -0.42 -8.71
CA LYS A 111 -16.61 -1.11 -7.41
C LYS A 111 -15.39 -2.03 -7.38
N TYR A 112 -14.99 -2.58 -8.53
CA TYR A 112 -13.89 -3.55 -8.65
C TYR A 112 -12.58 -2.94 -9.18
N TYR A 113 -12.55 -1.65 -9.51
CA TYR A 113 -11.37 -1.01 -10.10
C TYR A 113 -10.13 -1.11 -9.22
N ALA A 114 -10.27 -0.85 -7.91
CA ALA A 114 -9.18 -0.98 -6.95
C ALA A 114 -8.64 -2.42 -6.85
N PHE A 115 -9.52 -3.41 -6.98
CA PHE A 115 -9.14 -4.83 -6.96
C PHE A 115 -8.45 -5.27 -8.26
N ILE A 116 -8.95 -4.83 -9.42
CA ILE A 116 -8.32 -5.13 -10.72
C ILE A 116 -6.93 -4.49 -10.79
N LYS A 117 -6.80 -3.23 -10.35
CA LYS A 117 -5.51 -2.53 -10.23
C LYS A 117 -4.55 -3.27 -9.31
N PHE A 118 -5.05 -3.75 -8.16
CA PHE A 118 -4.28 -4.55 -7.21
C PHE A 118 -3.74 -5.85 -7.84
N VAL A 119 -4.60 -6.64 -8.49
CA VAL A 119 -4.21 -7.90 -9.14
C VAL A 119 -3.21 -7.66 -10.28
N ALA A 120 -3.41 -6.61 -11.08
CA ALA A 120 -2.50 -6.26 -12.16
C ALA A 120 -1.10 -5.88 -11.64
N LEU A 121 -1.02 -5.06 -10.60
CA LEU A 121 0.27 -4.68 -10.03
C LEU A 121 0.97 -5.84 -9.32
N LEU A 122 0.22 -6.75 -8.68
CA LEU A 122 0.78 -7.99 -8.11
C LEU A 122 1.34 -8.92 -9.18
N TYR A 123 0.61 -9.07 -10.30
CA TYR A 123 1.09 -9.84 -11.44
C TYR A 123 2.41 -9.27 -11.96
N LEU A 124 2.50 -7.95 -12.13
CA LEU A 124 3.72 -7.27 -12.56
C LEU A 124 4.87 -7.40 -11.55
N ALA A 125 4.57 -7.46 -10.24
CA ALA A 125 5.58 -7.58 -9.19
C ALA A 125 6.11 -9.01 -8.99
N LEU A 126 5.32 -10.04 -9.32
CA LEU A 126 5.62 -11.44 -8.98
C LEU A 126 5.79 -12.37 -10.18
N VAL A 127 5.14 -12.10 -11.30
CA VAL A 127 5.03 -13.04 -12.44
C VAL A 127 5.70 -12.50 -13.69
N ASP A 128 5.85 -11.18 -13.81
CA ASP A 128 6.43 -10.58 -15.01
C ASP A 128 7.97 -10.70 -15.01
N ASP A 129 8.45 -11.88 -15.42
CA ASP A 129 9.87 -12.17 -15.69
C ASP A 129 10.34 -11.64 -17.05
N CYS A 130 9.43 -11.16 -17.90
CA CYS A 130 9.77 -10.81 -19.28
C CYS A 130 9.35 -9.38 -19.59
N GLN A 131 10.34 -8.51 -19.81
CA GLN A 131 10.50 -7.54 -20.93
C GLN A 131 9.32 -6.69 -21.43
N PHE A 132 8.04 -7.05 -21.26
CA PHE A 132 6.86 -6.37 -21.79
C PHE A 132 6.69 -4.96 -21.22
N VAL A 133 6.78 -4.78 -19.89
CA VAL A 133 6.75 -3.43 -19.29
C VAL A 133 7.91 -2.58 -19.79
N LEU A 134 9.09 -3.19 -19.92
CA LEU A 134 10.32 -2.53 -20.36
C LEU A 134 10.26 -2.14 -21.85
N GLU A 135 9.67 -2.99 -22.69
CA GLU A 135 9.46 -2.79 -24.12
C GLU A 135 8.38 -1.72 -24.36
N LEU A 136 7.29 -1.76 -23.61
CA LEU A 136 6.24 -0.72 -23.66
C LEU A 136 6.79 0.63 -23.18
N PHE A 137 7.64 0.61 -22.16
CA PHE A 137 8.33 1.81 -21.67
C PHE A 137 9.33 2.35 -22.69
N ASN A 138 10.13 1.49 -23.34
CA ASN A 138 11.07 1.90 -24.38
C ASN A 138 10.36 2.50 -25.60
N ILE A 139 9.26 1.89 -26.06
CA ILE A 139 8.44 2.44 -27.15
C ILE A 139 7.87 3.81 -26.77
N ALA A 140 7.40 3.97 -25.53
CA ALA A 140 6.89 5.25 -25.04
C ALA A 140 8.00 6.31 -24.94
N PHE A 141 9.18 5.91 -24.47
CA PHE A 141 10.35 6.77 -24.34
C PHE A 141 10.87 7.22 -25.71
N ASP A 142 11.02 6.31 -26.67
CA ASP A 142 11.43 6.63 -28.05
C ASP A 142 10.46 7.61 -28.72
N LYS A 143 9.15 7.43 -28.51
CA LYS A 143 8.15 8.41 -28.99
C LYS A 143 8.31 9.76 -28.32
N MET A 144 8.58 9.80 -27.02
CA MET A 144 8.83 11.05 -26.30
C MET A 144 10.09 11.75 -26.80
N THR A 145 11.18 11.02 -27.01
CA THR A 145 12.43 11.55 -27.55
C THR A 145 12.27 12.04 -28.99
N SER A 146 11.51 11.32 -29.83
CA SER A 146 11.18 11.77 -31.19
C SER A 146 10.38 13.08 -31.20
N LEU A 147 9.38 13.20 -30.33
CA LEU A 147 8.61 14.44 -30.15
C LEU A 147 9.48 15.58 -29.61
N TYR A 148 10.36 15.29 -28.65
CA TYR A 148 11.32 16.25 -28.11
C TYR A 148 12.28 16.75 -29.19
N ASN A 149 12.86 15.86 -29.98
CA ASN A 149 13.77 16.23 -31.08
C ASN A 149 13.05 17.07 -32.14
N THR A 150 11.80 16.71 -32.46
CA THR A 150 10.96 17.48 -33.40
C THR A 150 10.64 18.87 -32.83
N TYR A 151 10.40 18.98 -31.53
CA TYR A 151 10.21 20.27 -30.85
C TYR A 151 11.47 21.12 -30.87
N VAL A 152 12.63 20.55 -30.53
CA VAL A 152 13.93 21.23 -30.56
C VAL A 152 14.28 21.70 -31.97
N GLU A 153 14.05 20.87 -32.99
CA GLU A 153 14.31 21.22 -34.37
C GLU A 153 13.38 22.33 -34.89
N LYS A 154 12.12 22.34 -34.45
CA LYS A 154 11.11 23.30 -34.91
C LYS A 154 11.12 24.63 -34.17
N TYR A 155 11.54 24.64 -32.90
CA TYR A 155 11.44 25.81 -32.02
C TYR A 155 12.75 26.26 -31.39
N CYS A 156 13.80 25.42 -31.37
CA CYS A 156 15.07 25.74 -30.71
C CYS A 156 16.27 25.87 -31.67
N LYS A 157 16.22 25.34 -32.89
CA LYS A 157 17.22 25.69 -33.92
C LYS A 157 16.97 27.14 -34.37
N LYS A 158 17.90 28.04 -34.02
CA LYS A 158 17.92 29.40 -34.59
C LYS A 158 18.08 29.30 -36.11
N PRO A 159 17.39 30.15 -36.90
CA PRO A 159 17.66 30.24 -38.33
C PRO A 159 19.15 30.58 -38.51
N GLU A 160 19.82 29.82 -39.37
CA GLU A 160 21.18 30.15 -39.79
C GLU A 160 21.16 31.61 -40.26
N GLU A 161 21.97 32.45 -39.61
CA GLU A 161 22.32 33.77 -40.15
C GLU A 161 22.86 33.50 -41.55
N LYS A 162 22.07 33.89 -42.57
CA LYS A 162 22.64 34.08 -43.91
C LYS A 162 23.74 35.11 -43.72
N SER A 163 24.97 34.62 -43.74
CA SER A 163 26.16 35.44 -43.91
C SER A 163 26.08 36.06 -45.31
N ASP A 164 25.55 37.29 -45.37
CA ASP A 164 25.83 38.23 -46.45
C ASP A 164 27.28 38.75 -46.34
#